data_AF-F8E5D4-F1
#
_entry.id   AF-F8E5D4-F1
#
_cell.length_a   1.000
_cell.length_b   1.000
_cell.length_c   1.000
_cell.angle_alpha   90.00
_cell.angle_beta   90.00
_cell.angle_gamma   90.00
#
_symmetry.space_group_name_H-M   'P 1'
#
loop_
_entity.id
_entity.type
_entity.pdbx_description
1 polymer ?
#
loop_
_entity_poly.entity_id
_entity_poly.type
_entity_poly.pdbx_seq_one_letter_code
_entity_poly.pdbx_strand_id
1 'polypeptide(L)'
;MVDIFSVVSLIDVLDIAIISYIIYRLLLLIKGTRAFNMLFGIIFLIFMSFVAKYLGLKTTSWVLSNFSGYLFLTIIILFQPEIRRALAFIGETKMFGYQGENIAQTIDEIVKAATILANRQIGALIVLQRDTELSHYIQAGTVLDSVVGKDLLISLFIPYSPLHDGAVIISEGKIKYAGSILPLTKHEDIDKKFGTRHRAALGITEETDAVSIVVSEERGTISVAYKGNITSELDADMLRDTLYNIYQHPGKSKSKKNAAE
;
A
#
# COMPACT_ATOMS: atom_id res chain seq x y z
N MET A 1 -11.08 37.74 34.81
CA MET A 1 -11.36 36.46 34.10
C MET A 1 -12.48 36.77 33.12
N VAL A 2 -12.35 36.35 31.85
CA VAL A 2 -13.22 36.69 30.70
C VAL A 2 -12.78 37.93 29.91
N ASP A 3 -11.70 37.80 29.13
CA ASP A 3 -11.37 38.67 27.97
C ASP A 3 -10.52 37.90 26.92
N ILE A 4 -10.75 36.58 26.80
CA ILE A 4 -10.10 35.75 25.75
C ILE A 4 -11.01 35.63 24.52
N PHE A 5 -12.32 35.80 24.70
CA PHE A 5 -13.32 35.66 23.63
C PHE A 5 -13.49 36.89 22.73
N SER A 6 -12.91 38.05 23.11
CA SER A 6 -12.95 39.29 22.31
C SER A 6 -11.74 39.46 21.37
N VAL A 7 -10.73 38.59 21.49
CA VAL A 7 -9.48 38.63 20.69
C VAL A 7 -9.49 37.60 19.56
N VAL A 8 -10.36 36.58 19.64
CA VAL A 8 -10.45 35.53 18.62
C VAL A 8 -11.60 35.88 17.67
N SER A 9 -11.24 36.33 16.48
CA SER A 9 -12.19 36.58 15.40
C SER A 9 -12.76 35.27 14.87
N LEU A 10 -13.97 35.31 14.30
CA LEU A 10 -14.56 34.16 13.60
C LEU A 10 -13.63 33.65 12.47
N ILE A 11 -12.84 34.57 11.90
CA ILE A 11 -11.84 34.27 10.87
C ILE A 11 -10.69 33.42 11.44
N ASP A 12 -10.24 33.70 12.67
CA ASP A 12 -9.15 32.94 13.30
C ASP A 12 -9.58 31.50 13.60
N VAL A 13 -10.84 31.31 14.01
CA VAL A 13 -11.41 29.97 14.20
C VAL A 13 -11.47 29.20 12.88
N LEU A 14 -11.87 29.87 11.80
CA LEU A 14 -11.97 29.27 10.47
C LEU A 14 -10.58 28.91 9.93
N ASP A 15 -9.59 29.78 10.12
CA ASP A 15 -8.20 29.55 9.72
C ASP A 15 -7.58 28.38 10.50
N ILE A 16 -7.73 28.35 11.83
CA ILE A 16 -7.28 27.23 12.67
C ILE A 16 -7.97 25.93 12.25
N ALA A 17 -9.27 25.97 11.90
CA ALA A 17 -10.00 24.80 11.45
C ALA A 17 -9.48 24.27 10.10
N ILE A 18 -9.20 25.16 9.14
CA ILE A 18 -8.62 24.81 7.84
C ILE A 18 -7.24 24.20 8.03
N ILE A 19 -6.35 24.88 8.76
CA ILE A 19 -4.98 24.41 9.01
C ILE A 19 -5.01 23.08 9.74
N SER A 20 -5.84 22.94 10.78
CA SER A 20 -5.99 21.69 11.53
C SER A 20 -6.50 20.55 10.64
N TYR A 21 -7.45 20.82 9.74
CA TYR A 21 -7.93 19.84 8.77
C TYR A 21 -6.81 19.40 7.81
N ILE A 22 -6.04 20.34 7.27
CA ILE A 22 -4.91 20.05 6.37
C ILE A 22 -3.85 19.22 7.10
N ILE A 23 -3.44 19.63 8.31
CA ILE A 23 -2.49 18.89 9.14
C ILE A 23 -3.00 17.48 9.45
N TYR A 24 -4.27 17.35 9.83
CA TYR A 24 -4.87 16.04 10.11
C TYR A 24 -4.84 15.12 8.88
N ARG A 25 -5.16 15.65 7.68
CA ARG A 25 -5.07 14.91 6.42
C ARG A 25 -3.63 14.52 6.08
N LEU A 26 -2.66 15.41 6.27
CA LEU A 26 -1.24 15.12 6.09
C LEU A 26 -0.75 14.02 7.05
N LEU A 27 -1.15 14.07 8.33
CA LEU A 27 -0.81 13.04 9.31
C LEU A 27 -1.39 11.68 8.91
N LEU A 28 -2.61 11.64 8.37
CA LEU A 28 -3.21 10.39 7.87
C LEU A 28 -2.47 9.83 6.65
N LEU A 29 -1.91 10.66 5.78
CA LEU A 29 -1.11 10.21 4.62
C LEU A 29 0.20 9.56 5.03
N ILE A 30 0.82 10.05 6.10
CA ILE A 30 2.11 9.55 6.59
C ILE A 30 1.91 8.34 7.52
N LYS A 31 0.73 8.18 8.13
CA LYS A 31 0.44 7.10 9.08
C LYS A 31 0.56 5.72 8.44
N GLY A 32 1.41 4.87 9.04
CA GLY A 32 1.68 3.52 8.55
C GLY A 32 2.79 3.43 7.51
N THR A 33 3.38 4.57 7.11
CA THR A 33 4.55 4.61 6.22
C THR A 33 5.85 4.67 7.02
N ARG A 34 6.99 4.40 6.37
CA ARG A 34 8.31 4.58 6.98
C ARG A 34 8.56 6.02 7.43
N ALA A 35 7.97 7.00 6.74
CA ALA A 35 8.07 8.41 7.09
C ALA A 35 7.49 8.74 8.47
N PHE A 36 6.55 7.94 9.00
CA PHE A 36 6.07 8.09 10.37
C PHE A 36 7.19 7.86 11.38
N ASN A 37 7.97 6.79 11.23
CA ASN A 37 9.11 6.49 12.11
C ASN A 37 10.23 7.53 11.96
N MET A 38 10.47 8.02 10.74
CA MET A 38 11.45 9.08 10.49
C MET A 38 11.07 10.39 11.18
N LEU A 39 9.78 10.77 11.16
CA LEU A 39 9.27 11.95 11.87
C LEU A 39 9.54 11.85 13.38
N PHE A 40 9.27 10.71 14.00
CA PHE A 40 9.58 10.47 15.41
C PHE A 40 11.08 10.59 15.70
N GLY A 41 11.95 10.09 14.80
CA GLY A 41 13.39 10.24 14.92
C GLY A 41 13.85 11.70 14.89
N ILE A 42 13.25 12.52 14.01
CA ILE A 42 13.54 13.97 13.92
C ILE A 42 13.07 14.69 15.19
N ILE A 43 11.85 14.42 15.66
CA ILE A 43 11.31 14.99 16.90
C ILE A 43 12.20 14.62 18.09
N PHE A 44 12.62 13.36 18.17
CA PHE A 44 13.53 12.87 19.20
C PHE A 44 14.89 13.59 19.17
N LEU A 45 15.47 13.80 17.99
CA LEU A 45 16.72 14.55 17.81
C LEU A 45 16.60 16.00 18.28
N ILE A 46 15.50 16.68 17.92
CA ILE A 46 15.22 18.06 18.36
C ILE A 46 15.08 18.09 19.88
N PHE A 47 14.30 17.16 20.46
CA PHE A 47 14.12 17.04 21.89
C PHE A 47 15.45 16.83 22.63
N MET A 48 16.29 15.90 22.15
CA MET A 48 17.64 15.67 22.69
C MET A 48 18.53 16.91 22.62
N SER A 49 18.43 17.71 21.55
CA SER A 49 19.16 18.98 21.42
C SER A 49 18.74 19.99 22.49
N PHE A 50 17.44 20.11 22.77
CA PHE A 50 16.94 20.96 23.86
C PHE A 50 17.42 20.47 25.23
N VAL A 51 17.31 19.17 25.51
CA VAL A 51 17.76 18.57 26.77
C VAL A 51 19.27 18.76 26.97
N ALA A 52 20.08 18.54 25.94
CA ALA A 52 21.53 18.74 26.01
C ALA A 52 21.92 20.20 26.30
N LYS A 53 21.21 21.16 25.72
CA LYS A 53 21.40 22.59 26.01
C LYS A 53 20.98 22.94 27.44
N TYR A 54 19.84 22.43 27.88
CA TYR A 54 19.32 22.67 29.23
C TYR A 54 20.26 22.11 30.31
N LEU A 55 20.80 20.91 30.11
CA LEU A 55 21.77 20.27 31.01
C LEU A 55 23.19 20.84 30.92
N GLY A 56 23.45 21.78 29.99
CA GLY A 56 24.78 22.37 29.81
C GLY A 56 25.84 21.42 29.22
N LEU A 57 25.43 20.36 28.52
CA LEU A 57 26.32 19.39 27.90
C LEU A 57 27.01 20.00 26.67
N LYS A 58 28.16 20.66 26.87
CA LYS A 58 28.87 21.42 25.83
C LYS A 58 29.20 20.59 24.59
N THR A 59 29.82 19.42 24.76
CA THR A 59 30.23 18.55 23.64
C THR A 59 29.03 18.00 22.89
N THR A 60 28.04 17.46 23.60
CA THR A 60 26.82 16.91 22.99
C THR A 60 26.02 17.99 22.26
N SER A 61 25.87 19.18 22.87
CA SER A 61 25.21 20.31 22.26
C SER A 61 25.94 20.79 21.01
N TRP A 62 27.27 20.80 21.01
CA TRP A 62 28.08 21.14 19.84
C TRP A 62 27.87 20.15 18.69
N VAL A 63 27.93 18.83 18.97
CA VAL A 63 27.70 17.78 17.97
C VAL A 63 26.28 17.88 17.38
N LEU A 64 25.26 17.97 18.25
CA LEU A 64 23.86 18.06 17.83
C LEU A 64 23.59 19.35 17.04
N SER A 65 24.20 20.47 17.43
CA SER A 65 24.06 21.75 16.71
C SER A 65 24.72 21.69 15.33
N ASN A 66 25.90 21.08 15.23
CA ASN A 66 26.57 20.88 13.94
C ASN A 66 25.76 19.97 13.01
N PHE A 67 25.19 18.87 13.56
CA PHE A 67 24.28 18.01 12.80
C PHE A 67 23.01 18.74 12.36
N SER A 68 22.46 19.62 13.21
CA SER A 68 21.27 20.41 12.89
C SER A 68 21.43 21.31 11.66
N GLY A 69 22.65 21.78 11.37
CA GLY A 69 22.95 22.54 10.15
C GLY A 69 22.72 21.74 8.86
N TYR A 70 22.90 20.42 8.90
CA TYR A 70 22.64 19.51 7.78
C TYR A 70 21.23 18.91 7.80
N LEU A 71 20.44 19.16 8.86
CA LEU A 71 19.15 18.51 9.09
C LEU A 71 18.13 18.86 8.00
N PHE A 72 18.13 20.09 7.48
CA PHE A 72 17.26 20.46 6.36
C PHE A 72 17.55 19.65 5.10
N LEU A 73 18.82 19.54 4.69
CA LEU A 73 19.23 18.74 3.54
C LEU A 73 18.91 17.26 3.75
N THR A 74 19.21 16.73 4.94
CA THR A 74 18.92 15.34 5.32
C THR A 74 17.41 15.05 5.25
N ILE A 75 16.56 15.96 5.72
CA ILE A 75 15.10 15.83 5.61
C ILE A 75 14.68 15.75 4.15
N ILE A 76 15.17 16.65 3.28
CA ILE A 76 14.80 16.62 1.86
C ILE A 76 15.19 15.29 1.21
N ILE A 77 16.39 14.78 1.49
CA ILE A 77 16.84 13.50 0.93
C ILE A 77 16.02 12.32 1.49
N LEU A 78 15.76 12.30 2.80
CA LEU A 78 15.01 11.23 3.44
C LEU A 78 13.54 11.20 3.00
N PHE A 79 12.92 12.37 2.85
CA PHE A 79 11.52 12.52 2.43
C PHE A 79 11.35 12.66 0.90
N GLN A 80 12.42 12.50 0.13
CA GLN A 80 12.38 12.58 -1.34
C GLN A 80 11.35 11.62 -1.95
N PRO A 81 11.25 10.34 -1.51
CA PRO A 81 10.25 9.41 -2.02
C PRO A 81 8.81 9.88 -1.76
N GLU A 82 8.54 10.42 -0.57
CA GLU A 82 7.21 10.90 -0.16
C GLU A 82 6.80 12.15 -0.94
N ILE A 83 7.71 13.12 -1.12
CA ILE A 83 7.46 14.32 -1.92
C ILE A 83 7.11 13.92 -3.36
N ARG A 84 7.87 12.99 -3.94
CA ARG A 84 7.59 12.45 -5.28
C ARG A 84 6.20 11.82 -5.34
N ARG A 85 5.86 10.99 -4.35
CA ARG A 85 4.56 10.32 -4.27
C ARG A 85 3.41 11.34 -4.15
N ALA A 86 3.54 12.34 -3.29
CA ALA A 86 2.54 13.38 -3.10
C ALA A 86 2.31 14.22 -4.38
N LEU A 87 3.39 14.55 -5.10
CA LEU A 87 3.29 15.27 -6.36
C LEU A 87 2.66 14.43 -7.47
N ALA A 88 2.95 13.13 -7.51
CA ALA A 88 2.28 12.20 -8.43
C ALA A 88 0.76 12.19 -8.17
N PHE A 89 0.33 12.12 -6.91
CA PHE A 89 -1.09 12.20 -6.55
C PHE A 89 -1.77 13.53 -6.93
N ILE A 90 -1.05 14.66 -6.90
CA ILE A 90 -1.59 15.98 -7.27
C ILE A 90 -1.66 16.16 -8.80
N GLY A 91 -0.68 15.62 -9.53
CA GLY A 91 -0.66 15.62 -10.99
C GLY A 91 -1.74 14.73 -11.61
N GLU A 92 -2.16 13.69 -10.88
CA GLU A 92 -3.33 12.87 -11.21
C GLU A 92 -4.63 13.54 -10.78
N THR A 93 -4.98 14.64 -11.45
CA THR A 93 -6.39 14.95 -11.63
C THR A 93 -6.96 13.89 -12.56
N LYS A 94 -7.40 12.74 -12.01
CA LYS A 94 -8.26 11.79 -12.73
C LYS A 94 -9.62 12.46 -12.99
N MET A 95 -9.63 13.40 -13.95
CA MET A 95 -10.81 13.62 -14.77
C MET A 95 -11.05 12.35 -15.57
N PHE A 96 -12.32 11.93 -15.66
CA PHE A 96 -12.82 10.66 -16.22
C PHE A 96 -12.58 9.48 -15.26
N GLY A 97 -13.58 8.98 -14.53
CA GLY A 97 -14.92 8.60 -14.98
C GLY A 97 -14.86 7.17 -15.56
N TYR A 98 -15.77 6.28 -15.13
CA TYR A 98 -15.91 4.85 -15.45
C TYR A 98 -15.08 3.90 -14.52
N GLN A 99 -15.62 2.83 -13.90
CA GLN A 99 -16.83 2.05 -14.20
C GLN A 99 -17.17 1.09 -13.03
N GLY A 100 -18.17 1.41 -12.21
CA GLY A 100 -18.68 0.48 -11.19
C GLY A 100 -19.23 -0.83 -11.77
N GLU A 101 -19.59 -0.85 -13.06
CA GLU A 101 -20.05 -2.05 -13.77
C GLU A 101 -18.91 -2.97 -14.24
N ASN A 102 -17.69 -2.44 -14.49
CA ASN A 102 -16.59 -3.22 -15.05
C ASN A 102 -15.77 -3.93 -13.95
N ILE A 103 -15.80 -3.43 -12.71
CA ILE A 103 -15.12 -4.05 -11.57
C ILE A 103 -15.75 -5.41 -11.21
N ALA A 104 -17.08 -5.51 -11.26
CA ALA A 104 -17.80 -6.74 -10.95
C ALA A 104 -17.46 -7.86 -11.94
N GLN A 105 -17.42 -7.52 -13.23
CA GLN A 105 -17.00 -8.44 -14.29
C GLN A 105 -15.53 -8.83 -14.14
N THR A 106 -14.65 -7.87 -13.86
CA THR A 106 -13.22 -8.12 -13.60
C THR A 106 -13.02 -9.08 -12.43
N ILE A 107 -13.72 -8.86 -11.31
CA ILE A 107 -13.67 -9.74 -10.13
C ILE A 107 -14.15 -11.15 -10.49
N ASP A 108 -15.24 -11.28 -11.23
CA ASP A 108 -15.78 -12.58 -11.60
C ASP A 108 -14.82 -13.38 -12.51
N GLU A 109 -14.17 -12.72 -13.46
CA GLU A 109 -13.14 -13.34 -14.31
C GLU A 109 -11.88 -13.74 -13.52
N ILE A 110 -11.46 -12.92 -12.54
CA ILE A 110 -10.36 -13.25 -11.63
C ILE A 110 -10.70 -14.45 -10.75
N VAL A 111 -11.90 -14.49 -10.16
CA VAL A 111 -12.35 -15.59 -9.31
C VAL A 111 -12.36 -16.89 -10.12
N LYS A 112 -12.96 -16.89 -11.32
CA LYS A 112 -12.96 -18.06 -12.21
C LYS A 112 -11.54 -18.54 -12.54
N ALA A 113 -10.65 -17.63 -12.92
CA ALA A 113 -9.26 -17.96 -13.25
C ALA A 113 -8.52 -18.52 -12.03
N ALA A 114 -8.61 -17.86 -10.88
CA ALA A 114 -7.96 -18.27 -9.65
C ALA A 114 -8.43 -19.65 -9.19
N THR A 115 -9.73 -19.94 -9.25
CA THR A 115 -10.27 -21.27 -8.92
C THR A 115 -9.76 -22.36 -9.87
N ILE A 116 -9.67 -22.09 -11.17
CA ILE A 116 -9.15 -23.06 -12.14
C ILE A 116 -7.65 -23.31 -11.91
N LEU A 117 -6.87 -22.25 -11.68
CA LEU A 117 -5.43 -22.33 -11.40
C LEU A 117 -5.18 -23.08 -10.08
N ALA A 118 -5.98 -22.79 -9.06
CA ALA A 118 -5.97 -23.48 -7.76
C ALA A 118 -6.20 -24.99 -7.89
N ASN A 119 -7.27 -25.38 -8.60
CA ASN A 119 -7.60 -26.78 -8.84
C ASN A 119 -6.53 -27.54 -9.64
N ARG A 120 -5.74 -26.82 -10.45
CA ARG A 120 -4.63 -27.37 -11.21
C ARG A 120 -3.27 -27.22 -10.52
N GLN A 121 -3.25 -26.66 -9.32
CA GLN A 121 -2.02 -26.35 -8.57
C GLN A 121 -1.01 -25.51 -9.38
N ILE A 122 -1.51 -24.57 -10.17
CA ILE A 122 -0.69 -23.64 -10.95
C ILE A 122 -0.54 -22.35 -10.14
N GLY A 123 0.71 -21.99 -9.86
CA GLY A 123 1.04 -20.78 -9.12
C GLY A 123 0.65 -19.51 -9.88
N ALA A 124 0.02 -18.57 -9.19
CA ALA A 124 -0.40 -17.31 -9.79
C ALA A 124 -0.26 -16.14 -8.82
N LEU A 125 0.00 -14.95 -9.36
CA LEU A 125 0.07 -13.71 -8.62
C LEU A 125 -0.59 -12.59 -9.43
N ILE A 126 -1.78 -12.19 -9.03
CA ILE A 126 -2.58 -11.16 -9.69
C ILE A 126 -2.65 -9.96 -8.74
N VAL A 127 -2.23 -8.78 -9.20
CA VAL A 127 -2.25 -7.56 -8.40
C VAL A 127 -3.20 -6.56 -9.04
N LEU A 128 -4.20 -6.15 -8.27
CA LEU A 128 -5.16 -5.15 -8.63
C LEU A 128 -4.71 -3.78 -8.13
N GLN A 129 -4.41 -2.88 -9.06
CA GLN A 129 -4.12 -1.49 -8.79
C GLN A 129 -5.38 -0.78 -8.28
N ARG A 130 -5.17 0.14 -7.34
CA ARG A 130 -6.20 1.01 -6.80
C ARG A 130 -5.76 2.47 -6.94
N ASP A 131 -5.70 3.22 -5.85
CA ASP A 131 -5.40 4.65 -5.89
C ASP A 131 -3.91 4.88 -6.15
N THR A 132 -3.04 4.01 -5.64
CA THR A 132 -1.59 4.10 -5.85
C THR A 132 -1.18 3.49 -7.19
N GLU A 133 -0.51 4.26 -8.04
CA GLU A 133 0.07 3.74 -9.28
C GLU A 133 1.17 2.71 -9.02
N LEU A 134 1.09 1.54 -9.68
CA LEU A 134 2.03 0.43 -9.46
C LEU A 134 3.26 0.48 -10.37
N SER A 135 3.27 1.30 -11.41
CA SER A 135 4.36 1.39 -12.39
C SER A 135 5.73 1.62 -11.76
N HIS A 136 5.80 2.41 -10.68
CA HIS A 136 7.02 2.71 -9.93
C HIS A 136 7.56 1.55 -9.08
N TYR A 137 6.75 0.53 -8.82
CA TYR A 137 7.12 -0.63 -7.99
C TYR A 137 7.47 -1.86 -8.85
N ILE A 138 7.11 -1.83 -10.13
CA ILE A 138 7.42 -2.88 -11.09
C ILE A 138 8.87 -2.71 -11.53
N GLN A 139 9.73 -3.68 -11.21
CA GLN A 139 11.14 -3.63 -11.59
C GLN A 139 11.36 -4.04 -13.06
N ALA A 140 10.54 -4.97 -13.53
CA ALA A 140 10.51 -5.47 -14.91
C ALA A 140 9.12 -6.05 -15.18
N GLY A 141 8.69 -6.08 -16.44
CA GLY A 141 7.41 -6.67 -16.86
C GLY A 141 7.13 -6.41 -18.34
N THR A 142 6.26 -7.22 -18.95
CA THR A 142 5.84 -7.04 -20.35
C THR A 142 4.53 -6.27 -20.40
N VAL A 143 4.48 -5.18 -21.18
CA VAL A 143 3.25 -4.42 -21.42
C VAL A 143 2.31 -5.25 -22.30
N LEU A 144 1.06 -5.41 -21.87
CA LEU A 144 0.05 -6.19 -22.58
C LEU A 144 -1.16 -5.34 -23.01
N ASP A 145 -1.60 -4.41 -22.15
CA ASP A 145 -2.79 -3.54 -22.30
C ASP A 145 -4.02 -4.25 -22.89
N SER A 146 -4.43 -5.36 -22.27
CA SER A 146 -5.53 -6.21 -22.75
C SER A 146 -6.72 -6.22 -21.79
N VAL A 147 -7.89 -6.65 -22.29
CA VAL A 147 -9.10 -6.83 -21.48
C VAL A 147 -8.89 -8.00 -20.51
N VAL A 148 -9.38 -7.87 -19.28
CA VAL A 148 -9.35 -8.96 -18.30
C VAL A 148 -10.31 -10.07 -18.73
N GLY A 149 -9.79 -11.28 -18.92
CA GLY A 149 -10.57 -12.46 -19.20
C GLY A 149 -9.94 -13.69 -18.57
N LYS A 150 -10.76 -14.63 -18.08
CA LYS A 150 -10.29 -15.82 -17.36
C LYS A 150 -9.31 -16.65 -18.18
N ASP A 151 -9.55 -16.80 -19.48
CA ASP A 151 -8.75 -17.68 -20.34
C ASP A 151 -7.37 -17.07 -20.55
N LEU A 152 -7.30 -15.74 -20.72
CA LEU A 152 -6.04 -15.02 -20.80
C LEU A 152 -5.26 -15.09 -19.49
N LEU A 153 -5.92 -14.88 -18.34
CA LEU A 153 -5.29 -15.01 -17.03
C LEU A 153 -4.72 -16.41 -16.83
N ILE A 154 -5.49 -17.45 -17.16
CA ILE A 154 -5.01 -18.84 -17.09
C ILE A 154 -3.78 -19.01 -17.98
N SER A 155 -3.84 -18.57 -19.25
CA SER A 155 -2.72 -18.66 -20.20
C SER A 155 -1.45 -17.97 -19.73
N LEU A 156 -1.57 -16.80 -19.09
CA LEU A 156 -0.42 -16.07 -18.58
C LEU A 156 0.33 -16.83 -17.49
N PHE A 157 -0.36 -17.64 -16.68
CA PHE A 157 0.23 -18.42 -15.59
C PHE A 157 0.55 -19.88 -15.95
N ILE A 158 0.32 -20.32 -17.19
CA ILE A 158 0.69 -21.68 -17.60
C ILE A 158 2.20 -21.87 -17.41
N PRO A 159 2.64 -22.96 -16.72
CA PRO A 159 4.06 -23.26 -16.55
C PRO A 159 4.81 -23.23 -17.89
N TYR A 160 6.07 -22.81 -17.88
CA TYR A 160 6.96 -22.72 -19.05
C TYR A 160 6.69 -21.55 -20.03
N SER A 161 5.63 -20.75 -19.84
CA SER A 161 5.43 -19.50 -20.59
C SER A 161 6.44 -18.44 -20.17
N PRO A 162 7.05 -17.62 -21.04
CA PRO A 162 7.93 -16.53 -20.61
C PRO A 162 7.31 -15.54 -19.60
N LEU A 163 5.98 -15.47 -19.52
CA LEU A 163 5.23 -14.52 -18.69
C LEU A 163 4.68 -15.12 -17.38
N HIS A 164 4.84 -16.44 -17.15
CA HIS A 164 4.29 -17.11 -15.96
C HIS A 164 5.05 -16.82 -14.67
N ASP A 165 6.29 -16.37 -14.79
CA ASP A 165 7.13 -16.02 -13.67
C ASP A 165 6.98 -14.52 -13.37
N GLY A 166 6.44 -14.22 -12.18
CA GLY A 166 6.08 -12.86 -11.77
C GLY A 166 4.58 -12.61 -11.67
N ALA A 167 4.24 -11.33 -11.57
CA ALA A 167 2.88 -10.84 -11.32
C ALA A 167 2.18 -10.35 -12.58
N VAL A 168 0.87 -10.53 -12.62
CA VAL A 168 -0.02 -9.87 -13.57
C VAL A 168 -0.62 -8.65 -12.89
N ILE A 169 -0.48 -7.47 -13.50
CA ILE A 169 -0.94 -6.20 -12.94
C ILE A 169 -2.18 -5.75 -13.70
N ILE A 170 -3.28 -5.60 -12.97
CA ILE A 170 -4.56 -5.13 -13.50
C ILE A 170 -4.78 -3.71 -13.01
N SER A 171 -5.01 -2.78 -13.93
CA SER A 171 -5.35 -1.39 -13.63
C SER A 171 -6.45 -0.94 -14.58
N GLU A 172 -7.42 -0.20 -14.05
CA GLU A 172 -8.52 0.39 -14.83
C GLU A 172 -9.29 -0.66 -15.67
N GLY A 173 -9.50 -1.86 -15.12
CA GLY A 173 -10.22 -2.95 -15.80
C GLY A 173 -9.45 -3.63 -16.92
N LYS A 174 -8.13 -3.37 -17.04
CA LYS A 174 -7.25 -3.98 -18.05
C LYS A 174 -6.04 -4.65 -17.42
N ILE A 175 -5.55 -5.71 -18.03
CA ILE A 175 -4.23 -6.27 -17.74
C ILE A 175 -3.19 -5.34 -18.38
N LYS A 176 -2.51 -4.53 -17.56
CA LYS A 176 -1.47 -3.60 -18.01
C LYS A 176 -0.14 -4.30 -18.23
N TYR A 177 0.26 -5.14 -17.28
CA TYR A 177 1.55 -5.83 -17.30
C TYR A 177 1.40 -7.32 -16.96
N ALA A 178 2.28 -8.14 -17.50
CA ALA A 178 2.44 -9.56 -17.15
C ALA A 178 3.93 -9.90 -16.93
N GLY A 179 4.20 -10.95 -16.17
CA GLY A 179 5.57 -11.32 -15.78
C GLY A 179 6.28 -10.24 -14.97
N SER A 180 5.54 -9.51 -14.12
CA SER A 180 6.06 -8.34 -13.40
C SER A 180 6.83 -8.74 -12.15
N ILE A 181 8.05 -8.23 -11.98
CA ILE A 181 8.85 -8.44 -10.78
C ILE A 181 8.48 -7.39 -9.73
N LEU A 182 8.05 -7.86 -8.57
CA LEU A 182 7.58 -7.04 -7.45
C LEU A 182 8.54 -7.08 -6.26
N PRO A 183 8.55 -6.04 -5.40
CA PRO A 183 9.31 -6.08 -4.16
C PRO A 183 8.80 -7.18 -3.23
N LEU A 184 9.73 -7.90 -2.59
CA LEU A 184 9.41 -8.85 -1.55
C LEU A 184 9.34 -8.15 -0.19
N THR A 185 8.38 -8.55 0.64
CA THR A 185 8.35 -8.17 2.06
C THR A 185 9.63 -8.60 2.77
N LYS A 186 10.06 -7.79 3.75
CA LYS A 186 11.24 -8.02 4.58
C LYS A 186 10.91 -8.54 5.97
N HIS A 187 9.63 -8.77 6.27
CA HIS A 187 9.21 -9.29 7.57
C HIS A 187 9.71 -10.74 7.74
N GLU A 188 10.40 -11.01 8.85
CA GLU A 188 10.89 -12.36 9.18
C GLU A 188 9.79 -13.24 9.78
N ASP A 189 8.73 -12.64 10.33
CA ASP A 189 7.60 -13.32 11.01
C ASP A 189 6.58 -13.95 10.04
N ILE A 190 6.97 -14.20 8.80
CA ILE A 190 6.10 -14.78 7.78
C ILE A 190 6.11 -16.30 7.95
N ASP A 191 4.91 -16.89 7.98
CA ASP A 191 4.75 -18.34 8.08
C ASP A 191 5.60 -19.03 7.01
N LYS A 192 6.41 -20.02 7.43
CA LYS A 192 7.36 -20.73 6.57
C LYS A 192 6.70 -21.40 5.36
N LYS A 193 5.38 -21.61 5.41
CA LYS A 193 4.58 -22.11 4.27
C LYS A 193 4.46 -21.15 3.09
N PHE A 194 4.83 -19.87 3.25
CA PHE A 194 4.66 -18.86 2.22
C PHE A 194 5.88 -18.77 1.29
N GLY A 195 5.66 -19.11 0.02
CA GLY A 195 6.66 -19.00 -1.05
C GLY A 195 6.95 -17.55 -1.48
N THR A 196 7.73 -17.40 -2.55
CA THR A 196 8.15 -16.09 -3.09
C THR A 196 6.97 -15.25 -3.57
N ARG A 197 5.97 -15.84 -4.24
CA ARG A 197 4.75 -15.13 -4.69
C ARG A 197 3.93 -14.53 -3.53
N HIS A 198 3.85 -15.24 -2.40
CA HIS A 198 3.18 -14.72 -1.20
C HIS A 198 3.95 -13.54 -0.60
N ARG A 199 5.28 -13.61 -0.59
CA ARG A 199 6.14 -12.51 -0.13
C ARG A 199 6.06 -11.30 -1.05
N ALA A 200 5.98 -11.51 -2.36
CA ALA A 200 5.76 -10.44 -3.34
C ALA A 200 4.39 -9.78 -3.14
N ALA A 201 3.34 -10.58 -2.95
CA ALA A 201 2.00 -10.10 -2.67
C ALA A 201 1.95 -9.25 -1.38
N LEU A 202 2.59 -9.71 -0.29
CA LEU A 202 2.71 -8.93 0.93
C LEU A 202 3.49 -7.64 0.71
N GLY A 203 4.70 -7.73 0.12
CA GLY A 203 5.58 -6.59 -0.08
C GLY A 203 4.94 -5.46 -0.89
N ILE A 204 4.20 -5.77 -1.95
CA ILE A 204 3.50 -4.72 -2.71
C ILE A 204 2.33 -4.11 -1.92
N THR A 205 1.62 -4.90 -1.11
CA THR A 205 0.47 -4.43 -0.32
C THR A 205 0.86 -3.74 1.00
N GLU A 206 2.13 -3.83 1.41
CA GLU A 206 2.69 -3.07 2.53
C GLU A 206 2.99 -1.62 2.11
N GLU A 207 3.46 -1.43 0.89
CA GLU A 207 3.91 -0.13 0.38
C GLU A 207 2.80 0.63 -0.39
N THR A 208 1.71 -0.06 -0.75
CA THR A 208 0.60 0.46 -1.56
C THR A 208 -0.76 0.00 -1.04
N ASP A 209 -1.83 0.62 -1.55
CA ASP A 209 -3.22 0.21 -1.28
C ASP A 209 -3.72 -0.91 -2.20
N ALA A 210 -2.86 -1.52 -3.02
CA ALA A 210 -3.24 -2.57 -3.96
C ALA A 210 -3.78 -3.83 -3.26
N VAL A 211 -4.49 -4.66 -4.02
CA VAL A 211 -4.98 -5.96 -3.58
C VAL A 211 -4.28 -7.04 -4.39
N SER A 212 -3.64 -7.99 -3.72
CA SER A 212 -2.92 -9.08 -4.37
C SER A 212 -3.62 -10.41 -4.13
N ILE A 213 -3.94 -11.13 -5.20
CA ILE A 213 -4.47 -12.50 -5.17
C ILE A 213 -3.34 -13.45 -5.51
N VAL A 214 -3.14 -14.47 -4.68
CA VAL A 214 -2.08 -15.47 -4.82
C VAL A 214 -2.70 -16.86 -4.89
N VAL A 215 -2.26 -17.66 -5.86
CA VAL A 215 -2.54 -19.09 -5.90
C VAL A 215 -1.25 -19.83 -5.59
N SER A 216 -1.28 -20.71 -4.59
CA SER A 216 -0.13 -21.54 -4.22
C SER A 216 0.09 -22.67 -5.24
N GLU A 217 1.30 -22.76 -5.79
CA GLU A 217 1.70 -23.87 -6.66
C GLU A 217 1.86 -25.20 -5.90
N GLU A 218 2.18 -25.14 -4.60
CA GLU A 218 2.37 -26.35 -3.79
C GLU A 218 1.04 -26.92 -3.29
N ARG A 219 0.10 -26.04 -2.94
CA ARG A 219 -1.13 -26.43 -2.21
C ARG A 219 -2.40 -26.20 -3.00
N GLY A 220 -2.36 -25.44 -4.08
CA GLY A 220 -3.56 -24.99 -4.79
C GLY A 220 -4.45 -24.06 -3.97
N THR A 221 -3.98 -23.55 -2.83
CA THR A 221 -4.77 -22.65 -1.97
C THR A 221 -4.75 -21.22 -2.51
N ILE A 222 -5.92 -20.56 -2.50
CA ILE A 222 -6.04 -19.14 -2.84
C ILE A 222 -5.84 -18.29 -1.58
N SER A 223 -5.06 -17.23 -1.70
CA SER A 223 -4.87 -16.22 -0.66
C SER A 223 -5.05 -14.81 -1.22
N VAL A 224 -5.49 -13.89 -0.37
CA VAL A 224 -5.58 -12.45 -0.69
C VAL A 224 -4.71 -11.68 0.29
N ALA A 225 -3.81 -10.85 -0.21
CA ALA A 225 -3.06 -9.88 0.56
C ALA A 225 -3.60 -8.46 0.33
N TYR A 226 -3.77 -7.72 1.42
CA TYR A 226 -4.23 -6.33 1.43
C TYR A 226 -3.74 -5.61 2.69
N LYS A 227 -3.20 -4.40 2.53
CA LYS A 227 -2.63 -3.59 3.64
C LYS A 227 -1.66 -4.40 4.52
N GLY A 228 -0.75 -5.13 3.88
CA GLY A 228 0.26 -5.97 4.56
C GLY A 228 -0.28 -7.16 5.34
N ASN A 229 -1.57 -7.50 5.23
CA ASN A 229 -2.17 -8.67 5.85
C ASN A 229 -2.55 -9.69 4.79
N ILE A 230 -2.37 -10.98 5.07
CA ILE A 230 -2.73 -12.06 4.16
C ILE A 230 -3.83 -12.95 4.75
N THR A 231 -4.88 -13.20 3.97
CA THR A 231 -5.96 -14.15 4.29
C THR A 231 -5.83 -15.32 3.34
N SER A 232 -5.69 -16.53 3.87
CA SER A 232 -5.47 -17.76 3.10
C SER A 232 -6.68 -18.68 3.16
N GLU A 233 -6.65 -19.72 2.32
CA GLU A 233 -7.65 -20.80 2.28
C GLU A 233 -9.05 -20.28 1.86
N LEU A 234 -9.06 -19.35 0.90
CA LEU A 234 -10.29 -18.79 0.35
C LEU A 234 -10.85 -19.73 -0.73
N ASP A 235 -12.13 -20.07 -0.60
CA ASP A 235 -12.89 -20.65 -1.70
C ASP A 235 -13.36 -19.57 -2.69
N ALA A 236 -14.06 -19.97 -3.76
CA ALA A 236 -14.52 -19.04 -4.79
C ALA A 236 -15.47 -17.95 -4.28
N ASP A 237 -16.34 -18.30 -3.33
CA ASP A 237 -17.35 -17.39 -2.79
C ASP A 237 -16.72 -16.44 -1.77
N MET A 238 -15.88 -16.95 -0.87
CA MET A 238 -15.09 -16.16 0.07
C MET A 238 -14.14 -15.20 -0.65
N LEU A 239 -13.50 -15.64 -1.75
CA LEU A 239 -12.65 -14.77 -2.56
C LEU A 239 -13.48 -13.64 -3.17
N ARG A 240 -14.62 -13.98 -3.78
CA ARG A 240 -15.54 -13.01 -4.39
C ARG A 240 -16.00 -11.97 -3.37
N ASP A 241 -16.48 -12.42 -2.22
CA ASP A 241 -16.95 -11.56 -1.13
C ASP A 241 -15.82 -10.69 -0.57
N THR A 242 -14.63 -11.26 -0.40
CA THR A 242 -13.45 -10.50 0.07
C THR A 242 -13.11 -9.37 -0.90
N LEU A 243 -13.05 -9.66 -2.20
CA LEU A 243 -12.77 -8.65 -3.22
C LEU A 243 -13.87 -7.59 -3.29
N TYR A 244 -15.15 -7.98 -3.28
CA TYR A 244 -16.26 -7.03 -3.25
C TYR A 244 -16.23 -6.14 -2.01
N ASN A 245 -15.96 -6.69 -0.83
CA ASN A 245 -15.88 -5.91 0.40
C ASN A 245 -14.76 -4.87 0.34
N ILE A 246 -13.59 -5.25 -0.20
CA ILE A 246 -12.46 -4.33 -0.35
C ILE A 246 -12.79 -3.19 -1.34
N TYR A 247 -13.52 -3.48 -2.43
CA TYR A 247 -13.88 -2.49 -3.46
C TYR A 247 -15.12 -1.65 -3.14
N GLN A 248 -16.13 -2.19 -2.45
CA GLN A 248 -17.34 -1.46 -2.08
C GLN A 248 -17.21 -0.67 -0.77
N HIS A 249 -16.33 -1.09 0.15
CA HIS A 249 -16.13 -0.45 1.44
C HIS A 249 -14.63 -0.22 1.73
N PRO A 250 -14.04 0.91 1.28
CA PRO A 250 -12.62 1.23 1.49
C PRO A 250 -12.14 1.32 2.96
N GLY A 251 -13.00 1.07 3.97
CA GLY A 251 -12.76 1.48 5.35
C GLY A 251 -13.27 0.61 6.50
N LYS A 252 -13.69 -0.66 6.32
CA LYS A 252 -14.11 -1.50 7.45
C LYS A 252 -13.71 -2.97 7.33
N SER A 253 -12.44 -3.28 7.55
CA SER A 253 -12.06 -4.61 8.06
C SER A 253 -12.10 -4.55 9.59
N LYS A 254 -13.21 -4.99 10.19
CA LYS A 254 -13.28 -5.24 11.64
C LYS A 254 -13.00 -6.71 11.88
N SER A 255 -11.93 -6.94 12.64
CA SER A 255 -11.69 -8.09 13.50
C SER A 255 -12.99 -8.76 13.96
N LYS A 256 -13.19 -10.00 13.52
CA LYS A 256 -13.94 -11.02 14.26
C LYS A 256 -13.04 -12.24 14.39
N LYS A 257 -12.13 -12.19 15.35
CA LYS A 257 -11.62 -13.38 16.03
C LYS A 257 -11.67 -13.11 17.53
N ASN A 258 -12.27 -14.07 18.24
CA ASN A 258 -12.45 -14.17 19.70
C ASN A 258 -13.83 -13.73 20.23
N ALA A 259 -14.82 -14.63 20.07
CA ALA A 259 -15.90 -14.85 21.04
C ALA A 259 -16.66 -16.13 20.67
N ALA A 260 -16.00 -17.28 20.81
CA ALA A 260 -16.62 -18.61 20.93
C ALA A 260 -15.54 -19.62 21.32
N GLU A 261 -15.12 -19.54 22.58
CA GLU A 261 -14.79 -20.67 23.49
C GLU A 261 -14.48 -20.09 24.87
#